data_AF-A0A8B6GX18-F1
#
_entry.id   AF-A0A8B6GX18-F1
#
_cell.length_a   1.000
_cell.length_b   1.000
_cell.length_c   1.000
_cell.angle_alpha   90.00
_cell.angle_beta   90.00
_cell.angle_gamma   90.00
#
_symmetry.space_group_name_H-M   'P 1'
#
loop_
_entity.id
_entity.type
_entity.pdbx_description
1 polymer ?
#
loop_
_entity_poly.entity_id
_entity_poly.type
_entity_poly.pdbx_seq_one_letter_code
_entity_poly.pdbx_strand_id
1 'polypeptide(L)'
;MSTEVKSLSVRVAKLENSKDNFSKDTVENVKTVNSKVEDLKRENDAIKIEKKKLFDTITDLRCRGYIDNLLFHGIPETEDDTSENCIDTVASICDDKLELNDIKHTITKAHRLGQKKAGQARPIIVRFNDSNARSQVRSNSYKLKNTNVGISQQYPKDVNDRRKRLVPLYKEAKLQKKKAVLINDKLYVDGERVFAEESVNDNSGDTEVKGVWN
;
A
#
# COMPACT_ATOMS: atom_id res chain seq x y z
N MET A 1 -66.84 -38.80 29.27
CA MET A 1 -66.67 -39.10 27.84
C MET A 1 -67.13 -37.97 26.90
N SER A 2 -68.43 -37.70 26.69
CA SER A 2 -68.86 -36.69 25.68
C SER A 2 -68.46 -35.23 25.98
N THR A 3 -68.45 -34.84 27.25
CA THR A 3 -68.05 -33.48 27.71
C THR A 3 -66.55 -33.23 27.66
N GLU A 4 -65.73 -34.22 27.99
CA GLU A 4 -64.27 -34.14 27.90
C GLU A 4 -63.78 -34.06 26.46
N VAL A 5 -64.37 -34.84 25.56
CA VAL A 5 -64.05 -34.80 24.12
C VAL A 5 -64.33 -33.40 23.54
N LYS A 6 -65.45 -32.76 23.92
CA LYS A 6 -65.76 -31.37 23.53
C LYS A 6 -64.80 -30.33 24.13
N SER A 7 -64.34 -30.54 25.36
CA SER A 7 -63.35 -29.65 26.00
C SER A 7 -61.98 -29.75 25.31
N LEU A 8 -61.56 -30.97 24.98
CA LEU A 8 -60.32 -31.22 24.26
C LEU A 8 -60.36 -30.65 22.84
N SER A 9 -61.47 -30.76 22.12
CA SER A 9 -61.59 -30.18 20.77
C SER A 9 -61.45 -28.65 20.78
N VAL A 10 -62.00 -27.96 21.78
CA VAL A 10 -61.85 -26.51 21.94
C VAL A 10 -60.39 -26.12 22.25
N ARG A 11 -59.68 -26.92 23.05
CA ARG A 11 -58.25 -26.67 23.35
C ARG A 11 -57.38 -26.88 22.12
N VAL A 12 -57.64 -27.92 21.33
CA VAL A 12 -56.91 -28.17 20.07
C VAL A 12 -57.11 -27.01 19.10
N ALA A 13 -58.35 -26.55 18.89
CA ALA A 13 -58.64 -25.42 18.02
C ALA A 13 -57.94 -24.11 18.49
N LYS A 14 -57.85 -23.87 19.80
CA LYS A 14 -57.10 -22.74 20.36
C LYS A 14 -55.59 -22.86 20.12
N LEU A 15 -55.03 -24.06 20.27
CA LEU A 15 -53.61 -24.32 20.02
C LEU A 15 -53.27 -24.17 18.54
N GLU A 16 -54.12 -24.65 17.64
CA GLU A 16 -53.96 -24.50 16.19
C GLU A 16 -53.97 -23.03 15.78
N ASN A 17 -54.96 -22.24 16.26
CA ASN A 17 -54.99 -20.81 16.01
C ASN A 17 -53.77 -20.06 16.57
N SER A 18 -53.32 -20.42 17.78
CA SER A 18 -52.12 -19.82 18.37
C SER A 18 -50.87 -20.17 17.57
N LYS A 19 -50.77 -21.41 17.07
CA LYS A 19 -49.65 -21.88 16.25
C LYS A 19 -49.63 -21.16 14.91
N ASP A 20 -50.78 -20.98 14.27
CA ASP A 20 -50.88 -20.29 12.98
C ASP A 20 -50.53 -18.82 13.08
N ASN A 21 -50.98 -18.15 14.15
CA ASN A 21 -50.60 -16.76 14.41
C ASN A 21 -49.10 -16.63 14.69
N PHE A 22 -48.54 -17.49 15.55
CA PHE A 22 -47.10 -17.50 15.83
C PHE A 22 -46.26 -17.79 14.58
N SER A 23 -46.73 -18.70 13.72
CA SER A 23 -46.06 -19.00 12.44
C SER A 23 -46.09 -17.81 11.49
N LYS A 24 -47.20 -17.05 11.43
CA LYS A 24 -47.29 -15.82 10.62
C LYS A 24 -46.34 -14.75 11.14
N ASP A 25 -46.34 -14.49 12.45
CA ASP A 25 -45.45 -13.49 13.08
C ASP A 25 -43.98 -13.85 12.86
N THR A 26 -43.63 -15.13 12.98
CA THR A 26 -42.26 -15.62 12.73
C THR A 26 -41.85 -15.38 11.28
N VAL A 27 -42.72 -15.68 10.32
CA VAL A 27 -42.44 -15.46 8.88
C VAL A 27 -42.29 -13.96 8.58
N GLU A 28 -43.12 -13.10 9.16
CA GLU A 28 -43.04 -11.66 8.99
C GLU A 28 -41.75 -11.07 9.60
N ASN A 29 -41.38 -11.54 10.79
CA ASN A 29 -40.11 -11.18 11.43
C ASN A 29 -38.91 -11.62 10.58
N VAL A 30 -38.91 -12.85 10.05
CA VAL A 30 -37.85 -13.35 9.17
C VAL A 30 -37.74 -12.52 7.90
N LYS A 31 -38.87 -12.13 7.27
CA LYS A 31 -38.87 -11.24 6.10
C LYS A 31 -38.25 -9.88 6.44
N THR A 32 -38.63 -9.31 7.58
CA THR A 32 -38.11 -8.02 8.05
C THR A 32 -36.62 -8.08 8.37
N VAL A 33 -36.15 -9.16 8.99
CA VAL A 33 -34.72 -9.36 9.27
C VAL A 33 -33.94 -9.52 7.97
N ASN A 34 -34.44 -10.31 7.02
CA ASN A 34 -33.79 -10.50 5.73
C ASN A 34 -33.69 -9.19 4.94
N SER A 35 -34.72 -8.33 4.95
CA SER A 35 -34.63 -7.03 4.29
C SER A 35 -33.54 -6.15 4.92
N LYS A 36 -33.49 -6.09 6.26
CA LYS A 36 -32.44 -5.35 6.99
C LYS A 36 -31.04 -5.89 6.70
N VAL A 37 -30.88 -7.21 6.58
CA VAL A 37 -29.60 -7.83 6.22
C VAL A 37 -29.16 -7.41 4.82
N GLU A 38 -30.07 -7.38 3.85
CA GLU A 38 -29.76 -6.92 2.50
C GLU A 38 -29.42 -5.42 2.46
N ASP A 39 -30.11 -4.59 3.23
CA ASP A 39 -29.80 -3.16 3.34
C ASP A 39 -28.41 -2.93 3.97
N LEU A 40 -28.10 -3.65 5.05
CA LEU A 40 -26.77 -3.60 5.69
C LEU A 40 -25.65 -4.08 4.76
N LYS A 41 -25.90 -5.09 3.92
CA LYS A 41 -24.92 -5.52 2.90
C LYS A 41 -24.65 -4.42 1.89
N ARG A 42 -25.71 -3.79 1.35
CA ARG A 42 -25.57 -2.67 0.41
C ARG A 42 -24.79 -1.51 1.00
N GLU A 43 -25.10 -1.13 2.24
CA GLU A 43 -24.40 -0.06 2.95
C GLU A 43 -22.92 -0.43 3.18
N ASN A 44 -22.63 -1.66 3.60
CA ASN A 44 -21.26 -2.13 3.78
C ASN A 44 -20.46 -2.09 2.47
N ASP A 45 -21.06 -2.50 1.36
CA ASP A 45 -20.39 -2.43 0.05
C ASP A 45 -20.17 -0.98 -0.41
N ALA A 46 -21.13 -0.08 -0.16
CA ALA A 46 -20.96 1.36 -0.39
C ALA A 46 -19.80 1.94 0.45
N ILE A 47 -19.74 1.60 1.75
CA ILE A 47 -18.67 2.02 2.67
C ILE A 47 -17.32 1.49 2.19
N LYS A 48 -17.22 0.23 1.74
CA LYS A 48 -15.96 -0.33 1.19
C LYS A 48 -15.48 0.46 -0.03
N ILE A 49 -16.40 0.84 -0.93
CA ILE A 49 -16.09 1.63 -2.12
C ILE A 49 -15.58 3.02 -1.71
N GLU A 50 -16.27 3.70 -0.80
CA GLU A 50 -15.87 5.02 -0.32
C GLU A 50 -14.53 4.97 0.42
N LYS A 51 -14.35 4.00 1.31
CA LYS A 51 -13.08 3.72 1.98
C LYS A 51 -11.94 3.60 0.96
N LYS A 52 -12.13 2.81 -0.10
CA LYS A 52 -11.13 2.68 -1.16
C LYS A 52 -10.81 4.02 -1.83
N LYS A 53 -11.83 4.81 -2.22
CA LYS A 53 -11.64 6.14 -2.82
C LYS A 53 -10.86 7.09 -1.90
N LEU A 54 -11.18 7.10 -0.61
CA LEU A 54 -10.49 7.91 0.38
C LEU A 54 -9.02 7.48 0.51
N PHE A 55 -8.75 6.17 0.60
CA PHE A 55 -7.38 5.66 0.63
C PHE A 55 -6.60 6.05 -0.62
N ASP A 56 -7.17 5.86 -1.81
CA ASP A 56 -6.54 6.23 -3.08
C ASP A 56 -6.21 7.73 -3.13
N THR A 57 -7.11 8.58 -2.62
CA THR A 57 -6.93 10.04 -2.54
C THR A 57 -5.83 10.42 -1.57
N ILE A 58 -5.80 9.83 -0.37
CA ILE A 58 -4.75 10.07 0.63
C ILE A 58 -3.40 9.64 0.08
N THR A 59 -3.33 8.49 -0.59
CA THR A 59 -2.09 8.00 -1.20
C THR A 59 -1.60 8.92 -2.31
N ASP A 60 -2.49 9.40 -3.20
CA ASP A 60 -2.15 10.37 -4.25
C ASP A 60 -1.59 11.68 -3.65
N LEU A 61 -2.27 12.25 -2.64
CA LEU A 61 -1.81 13.46 -1.95
C LEU A 61 -0.42 13.27 -1.32
N ARG A 62 -0.18 12.12 -0.67
CA ARG A 62 1.14 11.81 -0.09
C ARG A 62 2.21 11.64 -1.16
N CYS A 63 1.90 10.96 -2.27
CA CYS A 63 2.81 10.83 -3.40
C CYS A 63 3.21 12.19 -3.98
N ARG A 64 2.24 13.10 -4.15
CA ARG A 64 2.51 14.49 -4.58
C ARG A 64 3.38 15.24 -3.59
N GLY A 65 3.12 15.08 -2.29
CA GLY A 65 3.93 15.69 -1.24
C GLY A 65 5.39 15.20 -1.19
N TYR A 66 5.68 14.03 -1.76
CA TYR A 66 7.03 13.46 -1.84
C TYR A 66 7.67 13.58 -3.23
N ILE A 67 7.03 14.29 -4.16
CA ILE A 67 7.52 14.36 -5.54
C ILE A 67 8.91 14.97 -5.61
N ASP A 68 9.22 15.98 -4.78
CA ASP A 68 10.54 16.63 -4.77
C ASP A 68 11.54 15.94 -3.85
N ASN A 69 11.21 14.74 -3.35
CA ASN A 69 12.06 14.01 -2.43
C ASN A 69 12.82 12.87 -3.12
N LEU A 70 14.11 12.74 -2.78
CA LEU A 70 14.96 11.61 -3.14
C LEU A 70 15.56 10.99 -1.87
N LEU A 71 15.85 9.69 -1.96
CA LEU A 71 16.55 8.92 -0.95
C LEU A 71 17.92 8.53 -1.48
N PHE A 72 18.96 8.87 -0.74
CA PHE A 72 20.34 8.49 -1.00
C PHE A 72 20.72 7.35 -0.03
N HIS A 73 21.17 6.23 -0.59
CA HIS A 73 21.51 5.01 0.12
C HIS A 73 23.01 4.77 0.09
N GLY A 74 23.53 4.02 1.08
CA GLY A 74 24.93 3.56 1.08
C GLY A 74 25.97 4.63 1.37
N ILE A 75 25.55 5.77 1.93
CA ILE A 75 26.43 6.82 2.43
C ILE A 75 26.80 6.47 3.88
N PRO A 76 28.08 6.27 4.23
CA PRO A 76 28.50 6.00 5.60
C PRO A 76 28.01 7.09 6.57
N GLU A 77 27.61 6.71 7.78
CA GLU A 77 27.27 7.66 8.84
C GLU A 77 28.55 8.07 9.58
N THR A 78 28.63 9.32 9.99
CA THR A 78 29.64 9.76 10.96
C THR A 78 29.35 9.13 12.33
N GLU A 79 30.39 8.86 13.11
CA GLU A 79 30.22 8.31 14.47
C GLU A 79 29.51 9.30 15.40
N ASP A 80 29.75 10.60 15.18
CA ASP A 80 29.08 11.72 15.83
C ASP A 80 27.96 12.28 14.93
N ASP A 81 26.70 12.09 15.37
CA ASP A 81 25.47 12.51 14.64
C ASP A 81 25.28 14.04 14.72
N THR A 82 25.92 14.70 15.69
CA THR A 82 25.72 16.14 15.96
C THR A 82 26.42 17.04 14.95
N SER A 83 27.40 16.51 14.21
CA SER A 83 28.20 17.24 13.22
C SER A 83 27.88 16.87 11.78
N GLU A 84 26.99 15.91 11.53
CA GLU A 84 26.72 15.44 10.17
C GLU A 84 25.94 16.48 9.35
N ASN A 85 26.61 17.11 8.38
CA ASN A 85 25.94 17.96 7.41
C ASN A 85 25.50 17.16 6.17
N CYS A 86 24.30 16.57 6.26
CA CYS A 86 23.70 15.80 5.16
C CYS A 86 23.57 16.61 3.86
N ILE A 87 23.39 17.93 3.91
CA ILE A 87 23.27 18.77 2.72
C ILE A 87 24.62 18.81 1.98
N ASP A 88 25.71 19.05 2.71
CA ASP A 88 27.04 19.10 2.13
C ASP A 88 27.46 17.74 1.58
N THR A 89 27.21 16.66 2.33
CA THR A 89 27.51 15.30 1.85
C THR A 89 26.79 14.98 0.54
N VAL A 90 25.51 15.32 0.43
CA VAL A 90 24.73 15.09 -0.81
C VAL A 90 25.25 15.98 -1.94
N ALA A 91 25.54 17.25 -1.66
CA ALA A 91 26.08 18.17 -2.65
C ALA A 91 27.42 17.67 -3.22
N SER A 92 28.34 17.22 -2.37
CA SER A 92 29.63 16.64 -2.80
C SER A 92 29.43 15.38 -3.65
N ILE A 93 28.49 14.50 -3.30
CA ILE A 93 28.19 13.33 -4.14
C ILE A 93 27.65 13.74 -5.51
N CYS A 94 26.79 14.74 -5.56
CA CYS A 94 26.26 15.26 -6.82
C CYS A 94 27.36 15.86 -7.70
N ASP A 95 28.29 16.60 -7.11
CA ASP A 95 29.45 17.17 -7.80
C ASP A 95 30.38 16.05 -8.30
N ASP A 96 30.92 15.25 -7.36
CA ASP A 96 31.97 14.24 -7.63
C ASP A 96 31.50 13.07 -8.50
N LYS A 97 30.24 12.64 -8.38
CA LYS A 97 29.74 11.40 -8.98
C LYS A 97 28.72 11.62 -10.08
N LEU A 98 27.97 12.72 -10.02
CA LEU A 98 26.94 13.02 -11.03
C LEU A 98 27.39 14.12 -11.99
N GLU A 99 28.46 14.85 -11.69
CA GLU A 99 28.95 16.02 -12.43
C GLU A 99 27.88 17.13 -12.45
N LEU A 100 27.19 17.30 -11.32
CA LEU A 100 26.14 18.29 -11.12
C LEU A 100 26.60 19.32 -10.09
N ASN A 101 27.17 20.40 -10.60
CA ASN A 101 27.69 21.50 -9.79
C ASN A 101 26.54 22.31 -9.18
N ASP A 102 26.81 22.97 -8.05
CA ASP A 102 25.91 23.95 -7.44
C ASP A 102 24.53 23.43 -6.97
N ILE A 103 24.38 22.10 -6.85
CA ILE A 103 23.13 21.47 -6.38
C ILE A 103 22.77 21.88 -4.95
N LYS A 104 23.73 22.30 -4.13
CA LYS A 104 23.53 22.64 -2.72
C LYS A 104 22.39 23.65 -2.49
N HIS A 105 22.30 24.70 -3.31
CA HIS A 105 21.27 25.75 -3.17
C HIS A 105 19.86 25.27 -3.54
N THR A 106 19.77 24.14 -4.25
CA THR A 106 18.50 23.52 -4.65
C THR A 106 17.93 22.59 -3.57
N ILE A 107 18.69 22.34 -2.49
CA ILE A 107 18.29 21.47 -1.39
C ILE A 107 17.67 22.32 -0.28
N THR A 108 16.41 22.04 0.05
CA THR A 108 15.73 22.69 1.19
C THR A 108 16.09 22.02 2.51
N LYS A 109 16.14 20.69 2.51
CA LYS A 109 16.38 19.90 3.73
C LYS A 109 17.00 18.56 3.37
N ALA A 110 17.99 18.12 4.15
CA ALA A 110 18.52 16.77 4.11
C ALA A 110 18.72 16.24 5.54
N HIS A 111 18.38 14.98 5.78
CA HIS A 111 18.61 14.31 7.08
C HIS A 111 18.57 12.79 6.93
N ARG A 112 19.14 12.05 7.88
CA ARG A 112 19.03 10.59 7.94
C ARG A 112 17.60 10.14 8.26
N LEU A 113 17.17 9.05 7.63
CA LEU A 113 15.83 8.48 7.81
C LEU A 113 15.89 7.19 8.66
N GLY A 114 15.11 7.15 9.74
CA GLY A 114 14.93 5.97 10.58
C GLY A 114 15.87 5.92 11.79
N GLN A 115 15.77 4.82 12.54
CA GLN A 115 16.59 4.57 13.73
C GLN A 115 17.96 4.00 13.35
N LYS A 116 19.00 4.43 14.07
CA LYS A 116 20.38 3.95 13.88
C LYS A 116 20.47 2.47 14.23
N LYS A 117 21.14 1.69 13.39
CA LYS A 117 21.40 0.25 13.60
C LYS A 117 22.87 -0.04 13.34
N ALA A 118 23.47 -0.87 14.19
CA ALA A 118 24.87 -1.26 14.03
C ALA A 118 25.08 -1.94 12.66
N GLY A 119 26.12 -1.51 11.92
CA GLY A 119 26.46 -2.06 10.62
C GLY A 119 25.54 -1.66 9.45
N GLN A 120 24.53 -0.81 9.67
CA GLN A 120 23.64 -0.35 8.60
C GLN A 120 23.53 1.17 8.58
N ALA A 121 24.09 1.79 7.54
CA ALA A 121 23.93 3.22 7.30
C ALA A 121 22.48 3.54 6.88
N ARG A 122 21.86 4.49 7.58
CA ARG A 122 20.52 5.00 7.25
C ARG A 122 20.57 5.79 5.95
N PRO A 123 19.54 5.71 5.10
CA PRO A 123 19.48 6.57 3.92
C PRO A 123 19.31 8.03 4.32
N ILE A 124 19.88 8.94 3.52
CA ILE A 124 19.61 10.38 3.62
C ILE A 124 18.38 10.68 2.77
N ILE A 125 17.35 11.25 3.39
CA ILE A 125 16.23 11.84 2.66
C ILE A 125 16.56 13.30 2.34
N VAL A 126 16.37 13.68 1.08
CA VAL A 126 16.66 15.01 0.55
C VAL A 126 15.40 15.56 -0.08
N ARG A 127 15.00 16.77 0.32
CA ARG A 127 13.94 17.55 -0.32
C ARG A 127 14.55 18.69 -1.12
N PHE A 128 14.21 18.74 -2.40
CA PHE A 128 14.60 19.82 -3.28
C PHE A 128 13.53 20.92 -3.31
N ASN A 129 13.94 22.17 -3.54
CA ASN A 129 13.02 23.28 -3.87
C ASN A 129 12.84 23.45 -5.38
N ASP A 130 13.75 22.92 -6.19
CA ASP A 130 13.69 22.93 -7.64
C ASP A 130 13.47 21.51 -8.19
N SER A 131 12.30 21.30 -8.80
CA SER A 131 11.94 20.03 -9.42
C SER A 131 12.84 19.68 -10.63
N ASN A 132 13.46 20.66 -11.29
CA ASN A 132 14.40 20.42 -12.38
C ASN A 132 15.72 19.85 -11.85
N ALA A 133 16.34 20.50 -10.86
CA ALA A 133 17.52 19.97 -10.18
C ALA A 133 17.27 18.54 -9.63
N ARG A 134 16.14 18.32 -8.96
CA ARG A 134 15.74 16.98 -8.50
C ARG A 134 15.67 15.97 -9.65
N SER A 135 15.11 16.36 -10.79
CA SER A 135 14.98 15.50 -11.97
C SER A 135 16.33 15.20 -12.61
N GLN A 136 17.25 16.18 -12.66
CA GLN A 136 18.62 16.00 -13.13
C GLN A 136 19.42 15.04 -12.25
N VAL A 137 19.31 15.16 -10.93
CA VAL A 137 19.93 14.22 -9.98
C VAL A 137 19.38 12.81 -10.22
N ARG A 138 18.06 12.67 -10.36
CA ARG A 138 17.42 11.38 -10.58
C ARG A 138 17.78 10.75 -11.92
N SER A 139 17.85 11.54 -12.99
CA SER A 139 18.16 11.05 -14.34
C SER A 139 19.64 10.68 -14.48
N ASN A 140 20.55 11.35 -13.77
CA ASN A 140 21.98 11.03 -13.77
C ASN A 140 22.37 9.90 -12.79
N SER A 141 21.42 9.36 -12.01
CA SER A 141 21.72 8.32 -11.02
C SER A 141 22.31 7.03 -11.62
N TYR A 142 22.23 6.83 -12.93
CA TYR A 142 22.89 5.70 -13.61
C TYR A 142 24.42 5.78 -13.52
N LYS A 143 25.00 6.99 -13.36
CA LYS A 143 26.44 7.20 -13.19
C LYS A 143 26.96 6.59 -11.88
N LEU A 144 26.09 6.37 -10.91
CA LEU A 144 26.42 5.70 -9.63
C LEU A 144 26.52 4.18 -9.75
N LYS A 145 26.28 3.60 -10.94
CA LYS A 145 26.45 2.17 -11.17
C LYS A 145 27.89 1.77 -10.82
N ASN A 146 28.04 0.70 -10.05
CA ASN A 146 29.31 0.20 -9.49
C ASN A 146 29.90 1.04 -8.34
N THR A 147 29.14 1.98 -7.80
CA THR A 147 29.46 2.61 -6.50
C THR A 147 28.60 1.97 -5.40
N ASN A 148 28.92 2.27 -4.14
CA ASN A 148 28.09 1.89 -3.00
C ASN A 148 26.87 2.80 -2.81
N VAL A 149 26.76 3.88 -3.60
CA VAL A 149 25.70 4.88 -3.45
C VAL A 149 24.54 4.57 -4.40
N GLY A 150 23.32 4.61 -3.88
CA GLY A 150 22.11 4.46 -4.66
C GLY A 150 21.18 5.66 -4.48
N ILE A 151 20.47 6.06 -5.54
CA ILE A 151 19.44 7.09 -5.46
C ILE A 151 18.09 6.49 -5.86
N SER A 152 17.07 6.69 -5.02
CA SER A 152 15.71 6.29 -5.31
C SER A 152 14.71 7.40 -5.00
N GLN A 153 13.53 7.34 -5.62
CA GLN A 153 12.42 8.20 -5.23
C GLN A 153 11.86 7.78 -3.87
N GLN A 154 11.42 8.75 -3.06
CA GLN A 154 10.63 8.47 -1.88
C GLN A 154 9.18 8.15 -2.27
N TYR A 155 8.62 7.11 -1.66
CA TYR A 155 7.20 6.79 -1.76
C TYR A 155 6.58 6.63 -0.37
N PRO A 156 5.26 6.85 -0.24
CA PRO A 156 4.51 6.45 0.94
C PRO A 156 4.69 4.97 1.27
N LYS A 157 4.53 4.60 2.54
CA LYS A 157 4.75 3.23 3.01
C LYS A 157 3.90 2.21 2.24
N ASP A 158 2.62 2.48 2.05
CA ASP A 158 1.69 1.60 1.34
C ASP A 158 2.11 1.38 -0.12
N VAL A 159 2.62 2.41 -0.79
CA VAL A 159 3.18 2.33 -2.14
C VAL A 159 4.46 1.50 -2.14
N ASN A 160 5.36 1.72 -1.18
CA ASN A 160 6.58 0.91 -1.02
C ASN A 160 6.27 -0.57 -0.76
N ASP A 161 5.27 -0.87 0.07
CA ASP A 161 4.84 -2.24 0.36
C ASP A 161 4.27 -2.93 -0.90
N ARG A 162 3.48 -2.20 -1.71
CA ARG A 162 3.03 -2.68 -3.04
C ARG A 162 4.21 -2.90 -3.99
N ARG A 163 5.14 -1.94 -4.08
CA ARG A 163 6.34 -2.05 -4.91
C ARG A 163 7.20 -3.24 -4.51
N LYS A 164 7.39 -3.50 -3.21
CA LYS A 164 8.20 -4.62 -2.70
C LYS A 164 7.69 -5.96 -3.22
N ARG A 165 6.37 -6.13 -3.33
CA ARG A 165 5.74 -7.32 -3.92
C ARG A 165 6.00 -7.45 -5.43
N LEU A 166 6.13 -6.33 -6.14
CA LEU A 166 6.36 -6.31 -7.59
C LEU A 166 7.85 -6.42 -7.99
N VAL A 167 8.78 -6.09 -7.10
CA VAL A 167 10.23 -6.11 -7.39
C VAL A 167 10.74 -7.49 -7.83
N PRO A 168 10.34 -8.62 -7.21
CA PRO A 168 10.73 -9.96 -7.69
C PRO A 168 10.29 -10.20 -9.13
N LEU A 169 9.02 -9.94 -9.45
CA LEU A 169 8.45 -10.09 -10.80
C LEU A 169 9.15 -9.19 -11.82
N TYR A 170 9.47 -7.95 -11.44
CA TYR A 170 10.24 -7.03 -12.27
C TYR A 170 11.64 -7.58 -12.58
N LYS A 171 12.35 -8.11 -11.58
CA LYS A 171 13.68 -8.69 -11.74
C LYS A 171 13.65 -9.93 -12.64
N GLU A 172 12.66 -10.79 -12.44
CA GLU A 172 12.47 -11.99 -13.25
C GLU A 172 12.19 -11.64 -14.72
N ALA A 173 11.28 -10.70 -14.98
CA ALA A 173 11.01 -10.22 -16.34
C ALA A 173 12.26 -9.63 -17.01
N LYS A 174 13.08 -8.87 -16.25
CA LYS A 174 14.38 -8.37 -16.76
C LYS A 174 15.37 -9.48 -17.06
N LEU A 175 15.43 -10.53 -16.23
CA LEU A 175 16.28 -11.70 -16.47
C LEU A 175 15.86 -12.44 -17.74
N GLN A 176 14.55 -12.52 -18.00
CA GLN A 176 13.97 -13.04 -19.23
C GLN A 176 14.11 -12.08 -20.44
N LYS A 177 14.85 -10.97 -20.29
CA LYS A 177 15.05 -9.93 -21.32
C LYS A 177 13.76 -9.26 -21.83
N LYS A 178 12.68 -9.30 -21.05
CA LYS A 178 11.40 -8.63 -21.35
C LYS A 178 11.46 -7.13 -21.06
N LYS A 179 10.60 -6.34 -21.71
CA LYS A 179 10.45 -4.90 -21.45
C LYS A 179 9.65 -4.68 -20.17
N ALA A 180 10.32 -4.76 -19.02
CA ALA A 180 9.72 -4.47 -17.72
C ALA A 180 9.93 -3.02 -17.26
N VAL A 181 8.89 -2.34 -16.78
CA VAL A 181 8.94 -0.99 -16.19
C VAL A 181 8.06 -0.95 -14.94
N LEU A 182 8.60 -0.46 -13.83
CA LEU A 182 7.87 -0.25 -12.58
C LEU A 182 7.59 1.25 -12.39
N ILE A 183 6.35 1.67 -12.63
CA ILE A 183 5.90 3.06 -12.52
C ILE A 183 5.03 3.19 -11.27
N ASN A 184 5.45 4.01 -10.30
CA ASN A 184 4.80 4.12 -8.99
C ASN A 184 4.62 2.72 -8.35
N ASP A 185 3.41 2.23 -8.15
CA ASP A 185 3.08 0.92 -7.60
C ASP A 185 2.55 -0.07 -8.66
N LYS A 186 2.85 0.16 -9.93
CA LYS A 186 2.37 -0.66 -11.05
C LYS A 186 3.53 -1.19 -11.88
N LEU A 187 3.54 -2.49 -12.13
CA LEU A 187 4.49 -3.15 -13.00
C LEU A 187 3.86 -3.35 -14.37
N TYR A 188 4.60 -3.00 -15.41
CA TYR A 188 4.27 -3.28 -16.80
C TYR A 188 5.36 -4.17 -17.39
N VAL A 189 5.00 -5.27 -18.04
CA VAL A 189 5.91 -6.19 -18.73
C VAL A 189 5.41 -6.35 -20.16
N ASP A 190 6.26 -6.01 -21.13
CA ASP A 190 5.92 -5.99 -22.57
C ASP A 190 4.68 -5.15 -22.91
N GLY A 191 4.38 -4.14 -22.08
CA GLY A 191 3.24 -3.24 -22.22
C GLY A 191 2.02 -3.62 -21.38
N GLU A 192 1.97 -4.85 -20.87
CA GLU A 192 0.83 -5.35 -20.09
C GLU A 192 1.03 -5.17 -18.60
N ARG A 193 -0.04 -4.85 -17.89
CA ARG A 193 0.00 -4.62 -16.43
C ARG A 193 0.03 -5.96 -15.69
N VAL A 194 1.01 -6.12 -14.82
CA VAL A 194 1.18 -7.30 -13.97
C VAL A 194 0.74 -6.96 -12.54
N PHE A 195 0.01 -7.89 -11.92
CA PHE A 195 -0.41 -7.81 -10.52
C PHE A 195 0.37 -8.83 -9.69
N ALA A 196 0.78 -8.44 -8.48
CA ALA A 196 1.26 -9.39 -7.48
C ALA A 196 0.04 -10.01 -6.80
N GLU A 197 -0.04 -11.34 -6.74
CA GLU A 197 -1.08 -12.01 -5.98
C GLU A 197 -1.02 -11.61 -4.49
N GLU A 198 -2.18 -11.37 -3.89
CA GLU A 198 -2.30 -11.28 -2.45
C GLU A 198 -2.37 -12.70 -1.89
N SER A 199 -1.23 -13.27 -1.51
CA SER A 199 -1.25 -14.44 -0.65
C SER A 199 -1.79 -13.98 0.72
N VAL A 200 -3.08 -14.21 0.97
CA VAL A 200 -3.59 -14.23 2.34
C VAL A 200 -3.00 -15.48 2.99
N ASN A 201 -1.81 -15.35 3.55
CA ASN A 201 -1.23 -16.41 4.37
C ASN A 201 -1.11 -15.86 5.79
N ASP A 202 -2.10 -16.18 6.61
CA ASP A 202 -1.92 -16.26 8.05
C ASP A 202 -0.79 -17.25 8.33
N ASN A 203 0.26 -16.76 8.99
CA ASN A 203 1.39 -17.53 9.52
C ASN A 203 2.13 -18.48 8.55
N SER A 204 3.13 -17.96 7.85
CA SER A 204 4.48 -18.56 7.82
C SER A 204 5.40 -17.69 6.97
N GLY A 205 6.58 -17.38 7.51
CA GLY A 205 7.59 -16.54 6.87
C GLY A 205 8.29 -17.27 5.73
N ASP A 206 7.62 -17.34 4.58
CA ASP A 206 8.21 -17.29 3.24
C ASP A 206 7.08 -17.08 2.23
N THR A 207 7.08 -15.93 1.55
CA THR A 207 6.01 -15.54 0.64
C THR A 207 6.47 -15.70 -0.80
N GLU A 208 6.00 -16.76 -1.47
CA GLU A 208 6.12 -16.92 -2.91
C GLU A 208 5.11 -15.99 -3.60
N VAL A 209 5.58 -14.92 -4.26
CA VAL A 209 4.72 -13.99 -4.98
C VAL A 209 4.58 -14.46 -6.42
N LYS A 210 3.40 -14.99 -6.79
CA LYS A 210 3.07 -15.32 -8.18
C LYS A 210 2.44 -14.12 -8.88
N GLY A 211 2.74 -13.96 -10.16
CA GLY A 211 2.24 -12.87 -11.00
C GLY A 211 1.04 -13.31 -11.83
N VAL A 212 -0.02 -12.48 -11.84
CA VAL A 212 -1.20 -12.68 -12.69
C VAL A 212 -1.19 -11.66 -13.82
N TRP A 213 -1.49 -12.16 -15.03
CA TRP A 213 -1.58 -11.41 -16.28
C TRP A 213 -3.04 -11.06 -16.58
N ASN A 214 -3.27 -9.97 -17.31
CA ASN A 214 -4.58 -9.62 -17.84
C ASN A 214 -4.83 -10.31 -19.19
#